data_AF-A0A2S9I8B0-F1
#
_entry.id   AF-A0A2S9I8B0-F1
#
_cell.length_a   1.000
_cell.length_b   1.000
_cell.length_c   1.000
_cell.angle_alpha   90.00
_cell.angle_beta   90.00
_cell.angle_gamma   90.00
#
_symmetry.space_group_name_H-M   'P 1'
#
loop_
_entity.id
_entity.type
_entity.pdbx_description
1 polymer ?
#
loop_
_entity_poly.entity_id
_entity_poly.type
_entity_poly.pdbx_seq_one_letter_code
_entity_poly.pdbx_strand_id
1 'polypeptide(L)'
;MPRDYEIHIAFKNSIRVEASGRRTVSTVDFVSELSLLHHQFSLREANQWIEHYQSSFRDVSREEGERRIFQLFNPNGGANF
;
A
#
# COMPACT_ATOMS: atom_id res chain seq x y z
N MET A 1 19.61 -6.45 7.56
CA MET A 1 19.98 -6.81 6.17
C MET A 1 19.34 -5.80 5.22
N PRO A 2 19.96 -5.45 4.09
CA PRO A 2 19.58 -4.30 3.27
C PRO A 2 18.52 -4.64 2.20
N ARG A 3 17.41 -5.30 2.56
CA ARG A 3 16.30 -5.57 1.60
C ARG A 3 14.93 -5.16 2.12
N ASP A 4 14.71 -5.19 3.43
CA ASP A 4 13.42 -4.82 4.03
C ASP A 4 13.04 -3.36 3.71
N TYR A 5 14.03 -2.47 3.60
CA TYR A 5 13.79 -1.07 3.24
C TYR A 5 13.27 -0.90 1.81
N GLU A 6 13.60 -1.82 0.89
CA GLU A 6 13.13 -1.79 -0.51
C GLU A 6 11.62 -2.04 -0.57
N ILE A 7 11.11 -2.94 0.29
CA ILE A 7 9.67 -3.20 0.39
C ILE A 7 8.93 -1.94 0.87
N HIS A 8 9.51 -1.20 1.83
CA HIS A 8 8.98 0.10 2.25
C HIS A 8 9.06 1.17 1.15
N ILE A 9 10.10 1.16 0.31
CA ILE A 9 10.21 2.06 -0.84
C ILE A 9 9.13 1.73 -1.87
N ALA A 10 8.97 0.46 -2.25
CA ALA A 10 7.93 0.02 -3.16
C ALA A 10 6.54 0.42 -2.67
N PHE A 11 6.27 0.25 -1.38
CA PHE A 11 5.01 0.69 -0.79
C PHE A 11 4.79 2.20 -0.97
N LYS A 12 5.79 3.02 -0.63
CA LYS A 12 5.70 4.49 -0.80
C LYS A 12 5.46 4.89 -2.25
N ASN A 13 6.13 4.25 -3.20
CA ASN A 13 5.95 4.52 -4.63
C ASN A 13 4.54 4.14 -5.12
N SER A 14 3.94 3.09 -4.54
CA SER A 14 2.57 2.68 -4.88
C SER A 14 1.47 3.58 -4.31
N ILE A 15 1.80 4.57 -3.48
CA ILE A 15 0.82 5.52 -2.94
C ILE A 15 0.37 6.47 -4.05
N ARG A 16 -0.93 6.43 -4.37
CA ARG A 16 -1.59 7.40 -5.24
C ARG A 16 -2.29 8.47 -4.41
N VAL A 17 -2.13 9.72 -4.83
CA VAL A 17 -2.84 10.87 -4.27
C VAL A 17 -3.94 11.27 -5.23
N GLU A 18 -5.19 11.15 -4.80
CA GLU A 18 -6.34 11.60 -5.59
C GLU A 18 -6.48 13.13 -5.54
N ALA A 19 -7.22 13.70 -6.49
CA ALA A 19 -7.55 15.13 -6.49
C ALA A 19 -8.28 15.58 -5.21
N SER A 20 -8.96 14.66 -4.52
CA SER A 20 -9.61 14.88 -3.23
C SER A 20 -8.64 15.02 -2.05
N GLY A 21 -7.34 14.80 -2.26
CA GLY A 21 -6.32 14.70 -1.21
C GLY A 21 -6.27 13.34 -0.52
N ARG A 22 -7.16 12.40 -0.88
CA ARG A 22 -7.11 11.01 -0.38
C ARG A 22 -5.87 10.31 -0.88
N ARG A 23 -5.27 9.50 -0.01
CA ARG A 23 -4.13 8.65 -0.35
C ARG A 23 -4.58 7.21 -0.37
N THR A 24 -4.36 6.54 -1.48
CA THR A 24 -4.75 5.15 -1.71
C THR A 24 -3.57 4.34 -2.20
N VAL A 25 -3.60 3.03 -1.93
CA VAL A 25 -2.65 2.04 -2.44
C VAL A 25 -3.47 0.87 -2.96
N SER A 26 -3.28 0.49 -4.22
CA SER A 26 -3.78 -0.79 -4.71
C SER A 26 -2.72 -1.87 -4.47
N THR A 27 -3.15 -3.06 -4.06
CA THR A 27 -2.26 -4.22 -3.94
C THR A 27 -1.56 -4.54 -5.27
N VAL A 28 -2.23 -4.30 -6.40
CA VAL A 28 -1.67 -4.52 -7.74
C VAL A 28 -0.52 -3.56 -8.03
N ASP A 29 -0.67 -2.29 -7.66
CA ASP A 29 0.39 -1.30 -7.85
C ASP A 29 1.58 -1.59 -6.92
N PHE A 30 1.29 -2.00 -5.67
CA PHE A 30 2.33 -2.38 -4.73
C PHE A 30 3.14 -3.58 -5.21
N VAL A 31 2.49 -4.63 -5.71
CA VAL A 31 3.18 -5.79 -6.31
C VAL A 31 3.98 -5.40 -7.56
N SER A 32 3.48 -4.45 -8.36
CA SER A 32 4.20 -3.95 -9.53
C SER A 32 5.50 -3.24 -9.12
N GLU A 33 5.45 -2.37 -8.11
CA GLU A 33 6.63 -1.69 -7.56
C GLU A 33 7.61 -2.66 -6.91
N LEU A 34 7.12 -3.69 -6.21
CA LEU A 34 7.97 -4.75 -5.67
C LEU A 34 8.73 -5.50 -6.77
N SER A 35 8.05 -5.80 -7.88
CA SER A 35 8.67 -6.50 -9.01
C SER A 35 9.79 -5.67 -9.65
N LEU A 36 9.70 -4.34 -9.65
CA LEU A 36 10.76 -3.46 -10.15
C LEU A 36 12.03 -3.55 -9.27
N LEU A 37 11.86 -3.86 -7.98
CA LEU A 37 12.95 -4.04 -7.02
C LEU A 37 13.35 -5.51 -6.85
N HIS A 38 12.96 -6.39 -7.78
CA HIS A 38 13.23 -7.84 -7.76
C HIS A 38 12.59 -8.60 -6.57
N HIS A 39 11.55 -8.05 -5.94
CA HIS A 39 10.75 -8.73 -4.93
C HIS A 39 9.49 -9.31 -5.59
N GLN A 40 9.32 -10.63 -5.51
CA GLN A 40 8.14 -11.31 -6.04
C GLN A 40 7.16 -11.59 -4.91
N PHE A 41 6.10 -10.80 -4.82
CA PHE A 41 5.01 -11.00 -3.88
C PHE A 41 3.76 -11.39 -4.65
N SER A 42 3.02 -12.36 -4.13
CA SER A 42 1.62 -12.54 -4.47
C SER A 42 0.79 -11.37 -3.93
N LEU A 43 -0.43 -11.19 -4.45
CA LEU A 43 -1.37 -10.21 -3.93
C LEU A 43 -1.69 -10.48 -2.45
N ARG A 44 -1.82 -11.75 -2.06
CA ARG A 44 -2.02 -12.14 -0.66
C ARG A 44 -0.87 -11.70 0.25
N GLU A 45 0.37 -11.97 -0.13
CA GLU A 45 1.55 -11.59 0.66
C GLU A 45 1.67 -10.07 0.77
N ALA A 46 1.40 -9.35 -0.33
CA ALA A 46 1.36 -7.89 -0.33
C ALA A 46 0.28 -7.34 0.62
N ASN A 47 -0.92 -7.93 0.62
CA ASN A 47 -1.99 -7.57 1.57
C ASN A 47 -1.57 -7.79 3.02
N GLN A 48 -1.02 -8.97 3.33
CA GLN A 48 -0.54 -9.30 4.68
C GLN A 48 0.56 -8.34 5.14
N TRP A 49 1.46 -7.96 4.24
CA TRP A 49 2.50 -6.98 4.54
C TRP A 49 1.89 -5.61 4.85
N ILE A 50 0.94 -5.12 4.05
CA ILE A 50 0.26 -3.83 4.31
C ILE A 50 -0.46 -3.88 5.66
N GLU A 51 -1.22 -4.94 5.93
CA GLU A 51 -1.95 -5.10 7.20
C GLU A 51 -1.01 -5.13 8.42
N HIS A 52 0.16 -5.76 8.28
CA HIS A 52 1.12 -5.89 9.37
C HIS A 52 1.91 -4.60 9.63
N TYR A 53 2.37 -3.93 8.57
CA TYR A 53 3.33 -2.82 8.68
C TYR A 53 2.70 -1.43 8.52
N GLN A 54 1.53 -1.31 7.91
CA GLN A 54 0.90 -0.03 7.54
C GLN A 54 -0.45 0.14 8.26
N SER A 55 -0.43 0.20 9.59
CA SER A 55 -1.63 0.29 10.43
C SER A 55 -2.52 1.52 10.16
N SER A 56 -1.97 2.58 9.57
CA SER A 56 -2.70 3.78 9.15
C SER A 56 -3.48 3.59 7.84
N PHE A 57 -3.24 2.51 7.10
CA PHE A 57 -3.97 2.19 5.88
C PHE A 57 -5.05 1.14 6.17
N ARG A 58 -6.28 1.41 5.71
CA ARG A 58 -7.45 0.53 5.91
C ARG A 58 -7.96 0.03 4.57
N ASP A 59 -8.35 -1.24 4.53
CA ASP A 59 -8.99 -1.83 3.35
C ASP A 59 -10.35 -1.15 3.10
N VAL A 60 -10.54 -0.66 1.89
CA VAL A 60 -11.77 -0.02 1.38
C VAL A 60 -12.26 -0.71 0.10
N SER A 61 -11.74 -1.90 -0.21
CA SER A 61 -12.20 -2.69 -1.34
C SER A 61 -13.69 -3.03 -1.21
N ARG A 62 -14.40 -2.99 -2.35
CA ARG A 62 -15.85 -3.29 -2.42
C ARG A 62 -16.13 -4.75 -2.77
N GLU A 63 -15.14 -5.43 -3.32
CA GLU A 63 -15.22 -6.80 -3.81
C GLU A 63 -14.35 -7.70 -2.95
N GLU A 64 -14.81 -8.94 -2.74
CA GLU A 64 -14.01 -9.95 -2.06
C GLU A 64 -12.83 -10.38 -2.94
N GLY A 65 -11.66 -10.54 -2.34
CA GLY A 65 -10.48 -11.05 -3.02
C GLY A 65 -9.17 -10.42 -2.54
N GLU A 66 -8.12 -10.70 -3.30
CA GLU A 66 -6.75 -10.25 -2.98
C GLU A 66 -6.39 -8.95 -3.71
N ARG A 67 -7.19 -8.52 -4.69
CA ARG A 67 -7.06 -7.21 -5.35
C ARG A 67 -7.71 -6.13 -4.49
N ARG A 68 -7.04 -5.77 -3.40
CA ARG A 68 -7.55 -4.80 -2.44
C ARG A 68 -7.12 -3.39 -2.77
N ILE A 69 -7.84 -2.44 -2.18
CA ILE A 69 -7.51 -1.02 -2.20
C ILE A 69 -7.47 -0.60 -0.75
N PHE A 70 -6.32 -0.07 -0.33
CA PHE A 70 -6.15 0.48 1.00
C PHE A 70 -6.17 2.00 0.92
N GLN A 71 -6.85 2.64 1.85
CA GLN A 71 -6.88 4.10 1.97
C GLN A 71 -6.20 4.52 3.27
N LEU A 72 -5.40 5.58 3.21
CA LEU A 72 -4.89 6.22 4.42
C LEU A 72 -6.07 6.73 5.24
N PHE A 73 -6.21 6.17 6.44
CA PHE A 73 -7.20 6.56 7.41
C PHE A 73 -6.53 7.39 8.49
N ASN A 74 -6.74 8.71 8.43
CA ASN A 74 -6.27 9.62 9.46
C ASN A 74 -7.48 10.11 10.28
N PRO A 75 -7.67 9.66 11.53
CA PRO A 75 -8.80 10.08 12.35
C PRO A 75 -8.76 11.58 12.72
N ASN A 76 -7.61 12.24 12.57
CA ASN A 76 -7.40 13.63 12.98
C ASN A 76 -7.33 14.65 11.82
N GLY A 77 -7.66 14.28 10.59
CA GLY A 77 -7.73 15.24 9.46
C GLY A 77 -6.44 16.01 9.16
N GLY A 78 -5.26 15.42 9.42
CA GLY A 78 -3.98 16.10 9.29
C GLY A 78 -3.56 16.33 7.84
N ALA A 79 -3.93 17.48 7.29
CA ALA A 79 -3.07 18.20 6.37
C ALA A 79 -1.77 18.53 7.11
N ASN A 80 -0.63 18.02 6.63
CA ASN A 80 0.69 18.66 6.65
C ASN A 80 1.70 17.65 6.10
N PHE A 81 2.17 17.92 4.88
CA PHE A 81 3.43 17.41 4.32
C PHE A 81 4.37 18.58 4.19
#